data_AF-A0A379B3X7-F1
#
_entry.id   AF-A0A379B3X7-F1
#
_cell.length_a   1.000
_cell.length_b   1.000
_cell.length_c   1.000
_cell.angle_alpha   90.00
_cell.angle_beta   90.00
_cell.angle_gamma   90.00
#
_symmetry.space_group_name_H-M   'P 1'
#
loop_
_entity.id
_entity.type
_entity.pdbx_description
1 polymer ?
#
loop_
_entity_poly.entity_id
_entity_poly.type
_entity_poly.pdbx_seq_one_letter_code
_entity_poly.pdbx_strand_id
1 'polypeptide(L)' 'MMLLSGCSQTKSIYWFPPQAYTIPCDQSLFTGKTYGEAVVFLRQVMSERDVCASRVKGIIEWQKNKAQFQDKFGT' A
#
# COMPACT_ATOMS: atom_id res chain seq x y z
N MET A 1 20.82 14.56 -42.67
CA MET A 1 21.05 13.31 -41.91
C MET A 1 19.72 12.91 -41.29
N MET A 2 19.20 11.74 -41.65
CA MET A 2 17.84 11.31 -41.36
C MET A 2 17.67 10.75 -39.93
N LEU A 3 16.71 11.33 -39.22
CA LEU A 3 15.66 10.73 -38.36
C LEU A 3 16.04 9.92 -37.11
N LEU A 4 15.90 10.57 -35.95
CA LEU A 4 15.56 9.92 -34.67
C LEU A 4 14.17 9.27 -34.82
N SER A 5 14.11 7.97 -35.14
CA SER A 5 12.87 7.20 -35.12
C SER A 5 13.08 5.84 -34.45
N GLY A 6 13.48 5.89 -33.18
CA GLY A 6 13.44 4.73 -32.30
C GLY A 6 12.41 4.94 -31.21
N CYS A 7 11.12 4.89 -31.54
CA CYS A 7 10.09 4.78 -30.50
C CYS A 7 10.11 3.34 -29.99
N SER A 8 11.05 3.03 -29.11
CA SER A 8 11.03 1.78 -28.36
C SER A 8 9.82 1.85 -27.44
N GLN A 9 8.74 1.15 -27.80
CA GLN A 9 7.61 0.93 -26.91
C GLN A 9 8.11 0.02 -25.79
N THR A 10 8.73 0.61 -24.77
CA THR A 10 9.10 -0.09 -23.55
C THR A 10 7.80 -0.54 -22.89
N LYS A 11 7.48 -1.82 -23.04
CA LYS A 11 6.37 -2.45 -22.31
C LYS A 11 6.73 -2.43 -20.83
N SER A 12 6.26 -1.42 -20.10
CA SER A 12 6.39 -1.39 -18.65
C SER A 12 5.47 -2.46 -18.07
N ILE A 13 6.07 -3.56 -17.58
CA ILE A 13 5.33 -4.55 -16.80
C ILE A 13 5.10 -3.92 -15.43
N TYR A 14 3.87 -3.48 -15.18
CA TYR A 14 3.48 -3.00 -13.87
C TYR A 14 3.27 -4.19 -12.93
N TRP A 15 4.11 -4.27 -11.90
CA TRP A 15 3.94 -5.25 -10.83
C TRP A 15 3.10 -4.64 -9.72
N PHE A 16 1.99 -5.29 -9.38
CA PHE A 16 1.12 -4.89 -8.27
C PHE A 16 1.54 -5.57 -6.96
N PRO A 17 1.34 -4.92 -5.80
CA PRO A 17 1.48 -5.57 -4.50
C PRO A 17 0.41 -6.65 -4.31
N PRO A 18 0.59 -7.56 -3.33
CA PRO A 18 -0.46 -8.46 -2.90
C PRO A 18 -1.76 -7.72 -2.59
N GLN A 19 -2.88 -8.26 -3.07
CA GLN A 19 -4.20 -7.62 -2.97
C GLN A 19 -4.64 -7.37 -1.51
N ALA A 20 -4.17 -8.20 -0.57
CA ALA A 20 -4.45 -8.03 0.85
C ALA A 20 -3.97 -6.68 1.42
N TYR A 21 -2.95 -6.06 0.81
CA TYR A 21 -2.42 -4.76 1.26
C TYR A 21 -3.13 -3.56 0.65
N THR A 22 -3.88 -3.75 -0.44
CA THR A 22 -4.59 -2.67 -1.14
C THR A 22 -6.06 -2.54 -0.73
N ILE A 23 -6.51 -3.37 0.20
CA ILE A 23 -7.85 -3.24 0.78
C ILE A 23 -7.93 -1.89 1.50
N PRO A 24 -8.96 -1.05 1.24
CA PRO A 24 -9.16 0.21 1.94
C PRO A 24 -9.16 0.02 3.45
N CYS A 25 -8.56 0.96 4.17
CA CYS A 25 -8.55 0.92 5.63
C CYS A 25 -9.93 1.32 6.17
N ASP A 26 -10.37 0.62 7.20
CA ASP A 26 -11.62 0.94 7.88
C ASP A 26 -11.49 2.32 8.55
N GLN A 27 -12.58 3.08 8.49
CA GLN A 27 -12.69 4.42 9.08
C GLN A 27 -14.06 4.54 9.72
N SER A 28 -14.18 4.02 10.93
CA SER A 28 -15.45 4.09 11.64
C SER A 28 -15.80 5.52 12.02
N LEU A 29 -17.09 5.85 11.97
CA LEU A 29 -17.61 7.15 12.37
C LEU A 29 -17.92 7.14 13.87
N PHE A 30 -17.57 8.22 14.57
CA PHE A 30 -17.95 8.38 15.97
C PHE A 30 -19.41 8.83 16.08
N THR A 31 -20.24 8.05 16.76
CA THR A 31 -21.66 8.36 17.01
C THR A 31 -22.02 8.44 18.50
N GLY A 32 -21.02 8.37 19.38
CA GLY A 32 -21.22 8.41 20.83
C GLY A 32 -21.61 9.81 21.33
N LYS A 33 -22.23 9.85 22.51
CA LYS A 33 -22.66 11.08 23.19
C LYS A 33 -21.97 11.29 24.53
N THR A 34 -21.29 10.26 25.04
CA THR A 34 -20.63 10.27 26.34
C THR A 34 -19.12 10.11 26.20
N TYR A 35 -18.39 10.55 27.24
CA TYR A 35 -16.95 10.32 27.33
C TYR A 35 -16.62 8.82 27.33
N GLY A 36 -17.43 7.99 27.99
CA GLY A 36 -17.24 6.54 28.01
C GLY A 36 -17.29 5.91 26.61
N GLU A 37 -18.27 6.32 25.80
CA GLU A 37 -18.36 5.88 24.40
C GLU A 37 -17.18 6.38 23.56
N ALA A 38 -16.66 7.58 23.84
CA ALA A 38 -15.46 8.08 23.18
C ALA A 38 -14.23 7.20 23.48
N VAL A 39 -14.05 6.75 24.73
CA VAL A 39 -12.94 5.84 25.09
C VAL A 39 -13.06 4.49 24.38
N VAL A 40 -14.28 3.93 24.30
CA VAL A 40 -14.53 2.68 23.57
C VAL A 40 -14.24 2.86 22.07
N PHE A 41 -14.73 3.94 21.48
CA PHE A 41 -14.49 4.26 20.08
C PHE A 41 -13.00 4.49 19.77
N LEU A 42 -12.26 5.14 20.67
CA LEU A 42 -10.81 5.31 20.54
C LEU A 42 -10.09 3.96 20.44
N ARG A 43 -10.47 2.98 21.28
CA ARG A 43 -9.91 1.62 21.19
C ARG A 43 -10.19 0.98 19.83
N GLN A 44 -11.40 1.14 19.30
CA GLN A 44 -11.76 0.64 17.98
C GLN A 44 -10.88 1.26 16.88
N VAL A 45 -10.78 2.59 16.84
CA VAL A 45 -9.94 3.29 15.84
C VAL A 45 -8.47 2.94 15.96
N MET A 46 -7.95 2.68 17.17
CA MET A 46 -6.58 2.16 17.34
C MET A 46 -6.40 0.82 16.65
N SER A 47 -7.34 -0.12 16.84
CA SER A 47 -7.31 -1.43 16.17
C SER A 47 -7.41 -1.31 14.65
N GLU A 48 -8.28 -0.44 14.13
CA GLU A 48 -8.41 -0.18 12.69
C GLU A 48 -7.08 0.35 12.10
N ARG A 49 -6.42 1.25 12.85
CA ARG A 49 -5.13 1.82 12.46
C ARG A 49 -3.99 0.81 12.50
N ASP A 50 -3.98 -0.14 13.43
CA ASP A 50 -2.97 -1.19 13.49
C ASP A 50 -3.04 -2.10 12.25
N VAL A 51 -4.25 -2.50 11.85
CA VAL A 51 -4.47 -3.27 10.61
C VAL A 51 -4.08 -2.47 9.36
N CYS A 52 -4.44 -1.18 9.32
CA CYS A 52 -4.05 -0.32 8.22
C CYS A 52 -2.51 -0.18 8.11
N ALA A 53 -1.84 0.02 9.25
CA ALA A 53 -0.39 0.14 9.32
C ALA A 53 0.31 -1.15 8.88
N SER A 54 -0.23 -2.33 9.22
CA SER A 54 0.34 -3.60 8.78
C SER A 54 0.26 -3.78 7.26
N ARG A 55 -0.82 -3.32 6.62
CA ARG A 55 -0.95 -3.32 5.15
C ARG A 55 0.07 -2.40 4.50
N VAL A 56 0.25 -1.18 5.00
CA VAL A 56 1.27 -0.24 4.52
C VAL A 56 2.67 -0.82 4.67
N LYS A 57 2.98 -1.43 5.83
CA LYS A 57 4.25 -2.12 6.05
C LYS A 57 4.47 -3.24 5.02
N GLY A 58 3.43 -4.03 4.73
CA GLY A 58 3.47 -5.06 3.69
C GLY A 58 3.80 -4.51 2.30
N ILE A 59 3.26 -3.34 1.92
CA ILE A 59 3.62 -2.67 0.65
C ILE A 59 5.10 -2.27 0.64
N ILE A 60 5.58 -1.66 1.73
CA ILE A 60 6.98 -1.21 1.84
C ILE A 60 7.93 -2.42 1.73
N GLU A 61 7.63 -3.52 2.42
CA GLU A 61 8.42 -4.74 2.35
C GLU A 61 8.38 -5.39 0.97
N TRP A 62 7.19 -5.44 0.34
CA TRP A 62 7.05 -5.91 -1.03
C TRP A 62 7.88 -5.08 -2.02
N GLN A 63 7.91 -3.75 -1.89
CA GLN A 63 8.74 -2.87 -2.72
C GLN A 63 10.23 -3.15 -2.55
N LYS A 64 10.70 -3.33 -1.30
CA LYS A 64 12.11 -3.68 -1.01
C LYS A 64 12.48 -5.02 -1.64
N ASN A 65 11.62 -6.03 -1.49
CA ASN A 65 11.85 -7.36 -2.06
C ASN A 65 11.85 -7.34 -3.59
N LYS A 66 10.96 -6.56 -4.21
CA LYS A 66 10.94 -6.34 -5.65
C LYS A 66 12.25 -5.70 -6.14
N ALA A 67 12.71 -4.63 -5.47
CA ALA A 67 13.97 -3.97 -5.82
C ALA A 67 15.16 -4.94 -5.74
N GLN A 68 15.22 -5.76 -4.68
CA GLN A 68 16.27 -6.79 -4.52
C GLN A 68 16.18 -7.87 -5.60
N PHE A 69 14.97 -8.30 -5.97
CA PHE A 69 14.78 -9.29 -7.04
C PHE A 69 15.21 -8.73 -8.40
N GLN A 70 14.89 -7.47 -8.69
CA GLN A 70 15.32 -6.78 -9.91
C GLN A 70 16.84 -6.58 -9.96
N ASP A 71 17.49 -6.29 -8.84
CA ASP A 71 18.96 -6.14 -8.76
C ASP A 71 19.71 -7.48 -8.94
N LYS A 72 19.16 -8.59 -8.43
CA LYS A 72 19.80 -9.92 -8.54
C LYS A 72 19.56 -10.64 -9.86
N PHE A 73 18.46 -10.36 -10.55
CA PHE A 73 18.03 -11.13 -11.72
C PHE A 73 17.67 -10.26 -12.94
N GLY A 74 17.86 -8.94 -12.86
CA GLY A 74 17.70 -8.02 -13.97
C GLY A 74 18.96 -7.94 -14.82
N THR A 75 18.89 -8.50 -16.03
CA THR A 75 19.62 -8.01 -17.22
C THR A 75 19.19 -6.61 -17.59
#